data_AF-A0A0E2B3A2-F1
#
_entry.id   AF-A0A0E2B3A2-F1
#
_cell.length_a   1.000
_cell.length_b   1.000
_cell.length_c   1.000
_cell.angle_alpha   90.00
_cell.angle_beta   90.00
_cell.angle_gamma   90.00
#
_symmetry.space_group_name_H-M   'P 1'
#
loop_
_entity.id
_entity.type
_entity.pdbx_description
1 polymer ?
#
loop_
_entity_poly.entity_id
_entity_poly.type
_entity_poly.pdbx_seq_one_letter_code
_entity_poly.pdbx_strand_id
1 'polypeptide(L)'
;MENRPYVSADTMALFSASQRANGGRKRYRHGGATASIYLSEALGGRQVGTLVHTIGIKKGPVFFNSVPNQKAKTLGPIIKDYLPLHTPLMTDEGFPFLYQIYPNHRSVNHSARSKDIRYKWAKDRWSKNGVHNQVAEGFQRLLKTAFASYYYIRPENSTRYLNEFSFLKNAQVFGLDVLVGGDSGGCWKRNLFSVESGKPKAVGIREKKCLQ
;
A
#
# COMPACT_ATOMS: atom_id res chain seq x y z
N MET A 1 4.99 -19.60 0.36
CA MET A 1 5.23 -18.29 1.04
C MET A 1 4.42 -18.13 2.33
N GLU A 2 3.80 -19.18 2.87
CA GLU A 2 2.70 -19.04 3.84
C GLU A 2 3.10 -18.44 5.20
N ASN A 3 4.38 -18.44 5.57
CA ASN A 3 4.87 -17.96 6.87
C ASN A 3 6.08 -17.01 6.80
N ARG A 4 6.38 -16.43 5.64
CA ARG A 4 7.50 -15.46 5.51
C ARG A 4 6.97 -14.06 5.22
N PRO A 5 7.55 -13.01 5.83
CA PRO A 5 7.17 -11.64 5.53
C PRO A 5 7.53 -11.34 4.07
N TYR A 6 6.61 -10.68 3.38
CA TYR A 6 6.83 -10.16 2.04
C TYR A 6 6.22 -8.76 1.97
N VAL A 7 6.70 -7.98 0.99
CA VAL A 7 6.20 -6.63 0.76
C VAL A 7 5.20 -6.68 -0.38
N SER A 8 4.05 -6.04 -0.17
CA SER A 8 3.03 -5.84 -1.18
C SER A 8 3.03 -4.38 -1.59
N ALA A 9 3.09 -4.09 -2.89
CA ALA A 9 3.01 -2.72 -3.38
C ALA A 9 1.98 -2.56 -4.49
N ASP A 10 1.22 -1.49 -4.41
CA ASP A 10 0.16 -1.21 -5.38
C ASP A 10 -0.21 0.27 -5.43
N THR A 11 -0.97 0.67 -6.45
CA THR A 11 -1.41 2.04 -6.62
C THR A 11 -2.91 2.14 -6.87
N MET A 12 -3.60 2.96 -6.09
CA MET A 12 -5.04 3.15 -6.16
C MET A 12 -5.42 4.62 -6.26
N ALA A 13 -6.47 4.92 -7.03
CA ALA A 13 -7.15 6.22 -6.96
C ALA A 13 -8.07 6.27 -5.73
N LEU A 14 -7.77 7.15 -4.77
CA LEU A 14 -8.54 7.33 -3.54
C LEU A 14 -9.87 8.03 -3.79
N PHE A 15 -9.79 9.17 -4.47
CA PHE A 15 -10.93 9.87 -5.05
C PHE A 15 -10.75 9.87 -6.57
N SER A 16 -11.85 9.74 -7.30
CA SER A 16 -11.83 9.75 -8.76
C SER A 16 -12.91 10.69 -9.28
N ALA A 17 -12.62 11.36 -10.40
CA ALA A 17 -13.66 12.00 -11.18
C ALA A 17 -14.68 10.93 -11.59
N SER A 18 -15.98 11.13 -11.31
CA SER A 18 -16.99 10.13 -11.64
C SER A 18 -17.29 10.13 -13.15
N GLN A 19 -17.64 8.97 -13.72
CA GLN A 19 -18.14 8.88 -15.10
C GLN A 19 -19.47 9.63 -15.29
N ARG A 20 -20.23 9.89 -14.21
CA ARG A 20 -21.56 10.50 -14.25
C ARG A 20 -21.52 12.02 -14.41
N ALA A 21 -20.38 12.67 -14.18
CA ALA A 21 -20.25 14.10 -14.38
C ALA A 21 -19.94 14.39 -15.85
N ASN A 22 -20.96 14.72 -16.66
CA ASN A 22 -20.91 15.36 -17.99
C ASN A 22 -19.51 15.44 -18.66
N GLY A 23 -18.98 14.31 -19.16
CA GLY A 23 -17.71 14.27 -19.90
C GLY A 23 -16.42 14.16 -19.06
N GLY A 24 -16.50 13.78 -17.78
CA GLY A 24 -15.40 13.91 -16.82
C GLY A 24 -14.57 12.65 -16.57
N ARG A 25 -13.34 12.66 -17.10
CA ARG A 25 -12.08 12.01 -16.69
C ARG A 25 -11.09 12.33 -17.81
N LYS A 26 -9.79 12.48 -17.55
CA LYS A 26 -8.83 12.87 -18.60
C LYS A 26 -8.83 11.94 -19.82
N ARG A 27 -9.14 10.65 -19.64
CA ARG A 27 -9.40 9.71 -20.72
C ARG A 27 -10.58 8.81 -20.38
N TYR A 28 -11.58 8.77 -21.25
CA TYR A 28 -12.79 7.95 -21.07
C TYR A 28 -12.56 6.49 -21.48
N ARG A 29 -11.82 6.24 -22.57
CA ARG A 29 -11.72 4.92 -23.22
C ARG A 29 -10.54 4.05 -22.76
N HIS A 30 -9.53 4.64 -22.13
CA HIS A 30 -8.36 3.94 -21.59
C HIS A 30 -8.35 4.07 -20.06
N GLY A 31 -8.95 3.09 -19.38
CA GLY A 31 -9.24 3.07 -17.95
C GLY A 31 -8.02 2.93 -17.03
N GLY A 32 -7.10 3.88 -17.08
CA GLY A 32 -5.98 3.97 -16.14
C GLY A 32 -6.37 4.69 -14.85
N ALA A 33 -5.84 4.24 -13.70
CA ALA A 33 -6.04 4.92 -12.42
C ALA A 33 -5.53 6.38 -12.46
N THR A 34 -4.45 6.64 -13.20
CA THR A 34 -3.92 8.00 -13.42
C THR A 34 -4.91 8.89 -14.18
N ALA A 35 -5.66 8.37 -15.16
CA ALA A 35 -6.65 9.17 -15.89
C ALA A 35 -7.90 9.48 -15.03
N SER A 36 -8.09 8.73 -13.95
CA SER A 36 -9.26 8.83 -13.07
C SER A 36 -9.14 9.95 -12.04
N ILE A 37 -7.93 10.45 -11.79
CA ILE A 37 -7.67 11.53 -10.82
C ILE A 37 -7.70 12.93 -11.44
N TYR A 38 -7.69 13.05 -12.76
CA TYR A 38 -7.76 14.31 -13.50
C TYR A 38 -9.08 14.41 -14.25
N LEU A 39 -9.63 15.63 -14.34
CA LEU A 39 -10.73 15.93 -15.24
C LEU A 39 -10.28 15.93 -16.71
N SER A 40 -11.24 15.87 -17.62
CA SER A 40 -11.01 16.09 -19.05
C SER A 40 -10.56 17.53 -19.29
N GLU A 41 -9.87 17.75 -20.42
CA GLU A 41 -9.40 19.08 -20.81
C GLU A 41 -10.58 20.06 -21.01
N ALA A 42 -11.71 19.56 -21.52
CA ALA A 42 -12.96 20.32 -21.63
C ALA A 42 -13.51 20.83 -20.29
N LEU A 43 -13.13 20.19 -19.18
CA LEU A 43 -13.51 20.57 -17.81
C LEU A 43 -12.34 21.21 -17.04
N GLY A 44 -11.33 21.72 -17.76
CA GLY A 44 -10.19 22.44 -17.20
C GLY A 44 -9.02 21.56 -16.74
N GLY A 45 -9.08 20.23 -16.95
CA GLY A 45 -7.93 19.34 -16.72
C GLY A 45 -7.43 19.22 -15.27
N ARG A 46 -8.12 19.84 -14.31
CA ARG A 46 -7.70 19.90 -12.90
C ARG A 46 -7.64 18.52 -12.25
N GLN A 47 -6.74 18.40 -11.27
CA GLN A 47 -6.69 17.24 -10.39
C GLN A 47 -7.87 17.31 -9.40
N VAL A 48 -8.69 16.27 -9.39
CA VAL A 48 -9.84 16.13 -8.47
C VAL A 48 -9.66 14.93 -7.53
N GLY A 49 -8.76 14.01 -7.91
CA GLY A 49 -8.45 12.83 -7.14
C GLY A 49 -6.99 12.77 -6.70
N THR A 50 -6.72 11.87 -5.77
CA THR A 50 -5.36 11.52 -5.35
C THR A 50 -5.07 10.09 -5.74
N LEU A 51 -3.93 9.88 -6.38
CA LEU A 51 -3.41 8.56 -6.66
C LEU A 51 -2.41 8.21 -5.55
N VAL A 52 -2.67 7.11 -4.87
CA VAL A 52 -1.94 6.68 -3.67
C VAL A 52 -1.15 5.44 -4.00
N HIS A 53 0.17 5.52 -3.88
CA HIS A 53 1.05 4.37 -3.91
C HIS A 53 1.19 3.81 -2.49
N THR A 54 0.88 2.53 -2.32
CA THR A 54 0.93 1.82 -1.04
C THR A 54 2.07 0.83 -1.06
N ILE A 55 2.91 0.83 -0.03
CA ILE A 55 3.90 -0.19 0.24
C ILE A 55 3.60 -0.73 1.64
N GLY A 56 3.30 -2.02 1.77
CA GLY A 56 2.86 -2.59 3.04
C GLY A 56 3.31 -4.02 3.28
N ILE A 57 3.46 -4.35 4.57
CA ILE A 57 3.80 -5.69 5.04
C ILE A 57 2.60 -6.26 5.81
N LYS A 58 2.32 -7.56 5.64
CA LYS A 58 1.23 -8.23 6.36
C LYS A 58 1.43 -8.12 7.87
N LYS A 59 0.46 -7.55 8.60
CA LYS A 59 0.54 -7.24 10.04
C LYS A 59 1.73 -6.35 10.43
N GLY A 60 2.34 -5.67 9.46
CA GLY A 60 3.51 -4.81 9.65
C GLY A 60 3.21 -3.36 9.28
N PRO A 61 4.26 -2.55 9.10
CA PRO A 61 4.12 -1.15 8.74
C PRO A 61 3.58 -0.99 7.32
N VAL A 62 3.05 0.21 7.06
CA VAL A 62 2.54 0.64 5.76
C VAL A 62 2.98 2.07 5.48
N PHE A 63 3.30 2.33 4.22
CA PHE A 63 3.64 3.64 3.72
C PHE A 63 2.72 4.00 2.57
N PHE A 64 2.09 5.17 2.67
CA PHE A 64 1.23 5.73 1.64
C PHE A 64 1.87 6.98 1.06
N ASN A 65 2.11 6.96 -0.24
CA ASN A 65 2.70 8.08 -0.97
C ASN A 65 1.71 8.66 -1.96
N SER A 66 1.56 9.99 -1.96
CA SER A 66 0.82 10.69 -3.01
C SER A 66 1.67 10.75 -4.26
N VAL A 67 1.17 10.21 -5.37
CA VAL A 67 1.92 10.16 -6.64
C VAL A 67 1.10 10.77 -7.76
N PRO A 68 1.71 11.53 -8.69
CA PRO A 68 0.98 12.10 -9.82
C PRO A 68 0.62 11.07 -10.90
N ASN A 69 1.37 9.96 -10.99
CA ASN A 69 1.18 8.93 -12.01
C ASN A 69 1.82 7.58 -11.62
N GLN A 70 1.49 6.53 -12.37
CA GLN A 70 2.04 5.17 -12.21
C GLN A 70 3.28 4.87 -13.07
N LYS A 71 4.03 5.88 -13.53
CA LYS A 71 5.20 5.63 -14.41
C LYS A 71 6.42 5.21 -13.60
N ALA A 72 7.28 4.44 -14.23
CA ALA A 72 8.55 3.97 -13.67
C ALA A 72 9.42 5.09 -13.09
N LYS A 73 9.49 6.25 -13.78
CA LYS A 73 10.27 7.42 -13.33
C LYS A 73 9.78 8.00 -12.01
N THR A 74 8.49 7.87 -11.70
CA THR A 74 7.89 8.39 -10.47
C THR A 74 7.95 7.36 -9.35
N LEU A 75 7.59 6.12 -9.64
CA LEU A 75 7.48 5.06 -8.62
C LEU A 75 8.82 4.39 -8.29
N GLY A 76 9.72 4.27 -9.27
CA GLY A 76 11.02 3.60 -9.10
C GLY A 76 11.86 4.19 -7.96
N PRO A 77 12.08 5.52 -7.92
CA PRO A 77 12.80 6.17 -6.82
C PRO A 77 12.13 5.95 -5.47
N ILE A 78 10.81 6.17 -5.39
CA ILE A 78 10.03 5.99 -4.15
C ILE A 78 10.23 4.58 -3.59
N ILE A 79 10.04 3.55 -4.42
CA ILE A 79 10.16 2.15 -3.97
C ILE A 79 11.61 1.85 -3.54
N LYS A 80 12.61 2.40 -4.25
CA LYS A 80 14.04 2.25 -3.92
C LYS A 80 14.42 2.91 -2.59
N ASP A 81 13.79 4.03 -2.23
CA ASP A 81 14.05 4.71 -0.97
C ASP A 81 13.52 3.90 0.24
N TYR A 82 12.40 3.18 0.06
CA TYR A 82 11.80 2.39 1.13
C TYR A 82 12.34 0.95 1.23
N LEU A 83 12.76 0.33 0.12
CA LEU A 83 13.03 -1.10 0.07
C LEU A 83 14.44 -1.43 -0.44
N PRO A 84 15.15 -2.39 0.20
CA PRO A 84 16.38 -2.93 -0.34
C PRO A 84 16.13 -3.79 -1.58
N LEU A 85 17.12 -3.86 -2.49
CA LEU A 85 16.99 -4.48 -3.83
C LEU A 85 16.61 -5.98 -3.82
N HIS A 86 16.97 -6.71 -2.76
CA HIS A 86 16.67 -8.14 -2.64
C HIS A 86 15.33 -8.45 -1.96
N THR A 87 14.51 -7.44 -1.69
CA THR A 87 13.21 -7.61 -1.04
C THR A 87 12.27 -8.46 -1.90
N PRO A 88 11.57 -9.47 -1.32
CA PRO A 88 10.49 -10.16 -2.01
C PRO A 88 9.29 -9.21 -2.16
N LEU A 89 9.20 -8.58 -3.33
CA LEU A 89 8.18 -7.59 -3.67
C LEU A 89 7.08 -8.24 -4.51
N MET A 90 5.84 -8.15 -4.03
CA MET A 90 4.64 -8.60 -4.72
C MET A 90 3.81 -7.41 -5.19
N THR A 91 3.39 -7.42 -6.45
CA THR A 91 2.50 -6.39 -6.99
C THR A 91 1.45 -7.03 -7.90
N ASP A 92 0.54 -6.20 -8.39
CA ASP A 92 -0.29 -6.57 -9.52
C ASP A 92 0.44 -6.31 -10.85
N GLU A 93 -0.22 -6.59 -11.97
CA GLU A 93 0.35 -6.52 -13.33
C GLU A 93 0.71 -5.08 -13.81
N GLY A 94 0.52 -4.05 -12.98
CA GLY A 94 0.74 -2.65 -13.33
C GLY A 94 2.20 -2.15 -13.31
N PHE A 95 3.17 -3.00 -12.96
CA PHE A 95 4.55 -2.56 -12.66
C PHE A 95 5.63 -3.38 -13.38
N PRO A 96 5.62 -3.45 -14.73
CA PRO A 96 6.58 -4.25 -15.49
C PRO A 96 8.03 -3.79 -15.31
N PHE A 97 8.25 -2.50 -15.03
CA PHE A 97 9.58 -1.92 -14.82
C PHE A 97 10.27 -2.42 -13.54
N LEU A 98 9.51 -2.95 -12.56
CA LEU A 98 10.09 -3.43 -11.31
C LEU A 98 10.93 -4.70 -11.50
N TYR A 99 10.66 -5.50 -12.52
CA TYR A 99 11.49 -6.66 -12.86
C TYR A 99 12.95 -6.30 -13.19
N GLN A 100 13.19 -5.06 -13.66
CA GLN A 100 14.55 -4.59 -13.96
C GLN A 100 15.30 -4.12 -12.71
N ILE A 101 14.59 -3.74 -11.65
CA ILE A 101 15.15 -3.14 -10.43
C ILE A 101 15.23 -4.17 -9.30
N TYR A 102 14.20 -5.01 -9.18
CA TYR A 102 14.03 -5.99 -8.12
C TYR A 102 13.99 -7.41 -8.73
N PRO A 103 15.09 -8.17 -8.69
CA PRO A 103 15.14 -9.53 -9.22
C PRO A 103 14.12 -10.48 -8.57
N ASN A 104 13.78 -10.20 -7.31
CA ASN A 104 12.82 -10.98 -6.52
C ASN A 104 11.36 -10.50 -6.69
N HIS A 105 11.10 -9.58 -7.62
CA HIS A 105 9.76 -9.10 -7.92
C HIS A 105 8.89 -10.23 -8.51
N ARG A 106 7.64 -10.26 -8.07
CA ARG A 106 6.60 -11.18 -8.56
C ARG A 106 5.32 -10.40 -8.76
N SER A 107 4.67 -10.56 -9.91
CA SER A 107 3.37 -9.97 -10.19
C SER A 107 2.27 -11.01 -10.45
N VAL A 108 1.03 -10.65 -10.12
CA VAL A 108 -0.18 -11.41 -10.46
C VAL A 108 -1.06 -10.59 -11.38
N ASN A 109 -1.59 -11.26 -12.41
CA ASN A 109 -2.60 -10.70 -13.30
C ASN A 109 -4.00 -11.11 -12.81
N HIS A 110 -4.75 -10.18 -12.22
CA HIS A 110 -6.15 -10.39 -11.77
C HIS A 110 -7.19 -10.34 -12.89
N SER A 111 -6.78 -9.93 -14.09
CA SER A 111 -7.61 -9.96 -15.30
C SER A 111 -7.39 -11.21 -16.12
N ALA A 112 -6.47 -12.10 -15.71
CA ALA A 112 -6.20 -13.36 -16.38
C ALA A 112 -7.46 -14.21 -16.39
N ARG A 113 -7.91 -14.54 -17.61
CA ARG A 113 -9.08 -15.38 -17.83
C ARG A 113 -8.70 -16.85 -17.88
N SER A 114 -9.69 -17.72 -17.73
CA SER A 114 -9.48 -19.15 -17.86
C SER A 114 -8.91 -19.53 -19.22
N LYS A 115 -7.94 -20.46 -19.19
CA LYS A 115 -7.41 -21.10 -20.39
C LYS A 115 -8.41 -22.08 -21.00
N ASP A 116 -9.33 -22.61 -20.20
CA ASP A 116 -10.39 -23.48 -20.69
C ASP A 116 -11.44 -22.65 -21.43
N ILE A 117 -11.74 -23.07 -22.66
CA ILE A 117 -12.72 -22.43 -23.55
C ILE A 117 -14.10 -22.38 -22.89
N ARG A 118 -14.46 -23.39 -22.09
CA ARG A 118 -15.75 -23.47 -21.37
C ARG A 118 -15.90 -22.34 -20.35
N TYR A 119 -14.80 -21.87 -19.77
CA TYR A 119 -14.77 -20.87 -18.71
C TYR A 119 -14.08 -19.57 -19.16
N LYS A 120 -14.14 -19.25 -20.46
CA LYS A 120 -13.48 -18.08 -21.06
C LYS A 120 -13.83 -16.72 -20.41
N TRP A 121 -14.95 -16.63 -19.71
CA TRP A 121 -15.37 -15.41 -18.99
C TRP A 121 -15.03 -15.43 -17.50
N ALA A 122 -14.67 -16.60 -16.95
CA ALA A 122 -14.25 -16.73 -15.56
C ALA A 122 -12.84 -16.15 -15.38
N LYS A 123 -12.66 -15.40 -14.29
CA LYS A 123 -11.34 -14.94 -13.84
C LYS A 123 -10.65 -16.12 -13.16
N ASP A 124 -9.47 -16.45 -13.64
CA ASP A 124 -8.85 -17.73 -13.31
C ASP A 124 -8.15 -17.70 -11.94
N ARG A 125 -7.71 -16.52 -11.45
CA ARG A 125 -6.82 -16.45 -10.30
C ARG A 125 -6.94 -15.17 -9.47
N TRP A 126 -7.08 -15.36 -8.15
CA TRP A 126 -6.85 -14.36 -7.10
C TRP A 126 -5.40 -14.35 -6.59
N SER A 127 -4.69 -15.49 -6.76
CA SER A 127 -3.28 -15.70 -6.43
C SER A 127 -2.66 -16.71 -7.38
N LYS A 128 -1.33 -16.68 -7.53
CA LYS A 128 -0.58 -17.65 -8.34
C LYS A 128 0.72 -18.01 -7.64
N ASN A 129 0.97 -19.29 -7.38
CA ASN A 129 2.18 -19.79 -6.71
C ASN A 129 2.45 -19.10 -5.35
N GLY A 130 1.39 -18.75 -4.61
CA GLY A 130 1.48 -18.01 -3.35
C GLY A 130 1.81 -16.52 -3.50
N VAL A 131 1.90 -16.01 -4.73
CA VAL A 131 1.99 -14.57 -5.00
C VAL A 131 0.58 -14.00 -5.02
N HIS A 132 0.37 -12.91 -4.28
CA HIS A 132 -0.86 -12.13 -4.27
C HIS A 132 -0.61 -10.73 -3.69
N ASN A 133 -1.49 -9.77 -3.99
CA ASN A 133 -1.34 -8.38 -3.58
C ASN A 133 -2.38 -7.93 -2.52
N GLN A 134 -3.08 -8.89 -1.92
CA GLN A 134 -4.18 -8.64 -0.97
C GLN A 134 -3.80 -7.76 0.23
N VAL A 135 -2.52 -7.73 0.61
CA VAL A 135 -2.04 -6.90 1.73
C VAL A 135 -2.16 -5.43 1.36
N ALA A 136 -1.69 -5.03 0.18
CA ALA A 136 -1.83 -3.66 -0.29
C ALA A 136 -3.30 -3.29 -0.51
N GLU A 137 -4.10 -4.17 -1.11
CA GLU A 137 -5.55 -3.95 -1.29
C GLU A 137 -6.29 -3.78 0.04
N GLY A 138 -5.93 -4.56 1.06
CA GLY A 138 -6.51 -4.45 2.41
C GLY A 138 -6.21 -3.10 3.06
N PHE A 139 -4.97 -2.62 2.95
CA PHE A 139 -4.58 -1.30 3.45
C PHE A 139 -5.27 -0.17 2.68
N GLN A 140 -5.37 -0.29 1.36
CA GLN A 140 -6.09 0.64 0.52
C GLN A 140 -7.59 0.70 0.85
N ARG A 141 -8.22 -0.42 1.21
CA ARG A 141 -9.61 -0.47 1.69
C ARG A 141 -9.76 0.29 2.99
N LEU A 142 -8.87 0.07 3.96
CA LEU A 142 -8.86 0.84 5.21
C LEU A 142 -8.74 2.34 4.95
N LEU A 143 -7.81 2.71 4.06
CA LEU A 143 -7.57 4.09 3.69
C LEU A 143 -8.82 4.72 3.06
N LYS A 144 -9.47 4.03 2.09
CA LYS A 144 -10.74 4.48 1.50
C LYS A 144 -11.84 4.67 2.54
N THR A 145 -12.01 3.72 3.46
CA THR A 145 -13.03 3.82 4.52
C THR A 145 -12.77 5.00 5.45
N ALA A 146 -11.52 5.18 5.89
CA ALA A 146 -11.14 6.31 6.72
C ALA A 146 -11.41 7.64 6.00
N PHE A 147 -10.94 7.78 4.76
CA PHE A 147 -11.13 9.01 4.01
C PHE A 147 -12.56 9.29 3.55
N ALA A 148 -13.40 8.26 3.40
CA ALA A 148 -14.83 8.46 3.20
C ALA A 148 -15.48 9.13 4.42
N SER A 149 -15.05 8.80 5.65
CA SER A 149 -15.58 9.44 6.86
C SER A 149 -15.19 10.92 6.99
N TYR A 150 -14.05 11.32 6.42
CA TYR A 150 -13.59 12.72 6.43
C TYR A 150 -14.31 13.62 5.40
N TYR A 151 -15.25 13.08 4.61
CA TYR A 151 -16.11 13.76 3.60
C TYR A 151 -15.39 14.49 2.44
N TYR A 152 -14.27 15.16 2.65
CA TYR A 152 -13.53 15.86 1.58
C TYR A 152 -12.03 15.98 1.86
N ILE A 153 -11.21 15.43 0.95
CA ILE A 153 -9.77 15.66 0.88
C ILE A 153 -9.46 16.61 -0.27
N ARG A 154 -8.66 17.64 0.00
CA ARG A 154 -8.03 18.44 -1.05
C ARG A 154 -6.81 17.71 -1.61
N PRO A 155 -6.74 17.43 -2.93
CA PRO A 155 -5.62 16.70 -3.52
C PRO A 155 -4.29 17.43 -3.34
N GLU A 156 -4.28 18.75 -3.18
CA GLU A 156 -3.09 19.57 -2.93
C GLU A 156 -2.40 19.22 -1.61
N ASN A 157 -3.19 18.85 -0.59
CA ASN A 157 -2.68 18.49 0.74
C ASN A 157 -2.56 16.97 0.92
N SER A 158 -2.76 16.18 -0.15
CA SER A 158 -2.80 14.72 -0.12
C SER A 158 -1.60 14.09 0.60
N THR A 159 -0.38 14.57 0.34
CA THR A 159 0.83 14.07 1.00
C THR A 159 0.75 14.18 2.52
N ARG A 160 0.22 15.28 3.06
CA ARG A 160 0.12 15.49 4.51
C ARG A 160 -0.83 14.47 5.14
N TYR A 161 -2.00 14.28 4.54
CA TYR A 161 -3.00 13.33 5.04
C TYR A 161 -2.52 11.88 4.98
N LEU A 162 -1.83 11.50 3.89
CA LEU A 162 -1.30 10.15 3.74
C LEU A 162 -0.14 9.87 4.71
N ASN A 163 0.71 10.87 4.96
CA ASN A 163 1.79 10.76 5.93
C ASN A 163 1.24 10.60 7.35
N GLU A 164 0.23 11.39 7.73
CA GLU A 164 -0.45 11.26 9.01
C GLU A 164 -1.07 9.87 9.19
N PHE A 165 -1.77 9.37 8.18
CA PHE A 165 -2.38 8.04 8.25
C PHE A 165 -1.34 6.92 8.31
N SER A 166 -0.24 7.05 7.55
CA SER A 166 0.91 6.12 7.63
C SER A 166 1.52 6.14 9.03
N PHE A 167 1.72 7.33 9.60
CA PHE A 167 2.26 7.51 10.95
C PHE A 167 1.38 6.83 12.00
N LEU A 168 0.08 7.11 12.02
CA LEU A 168 -0.86 6.50 12.96
C LEU A 168 -0.84 4.97 12.86
N LYS A 169 -0.77 4.43 11.63
CA LYS A 169 -0.72 2.99 11.45
C LYS A 169 0.60 2.38 11.92
N ASN A 170 1.71 3.05 11.63
CA ASN A 170 3.04 2.59 12.02
C ASN A 170 3.28 2.73 13.53
N ALA A 171 2.70 3.74 14.18
CA ALA A 171 2.71 3.87 15.64
C ALA A 171 2.05 2.69 16.35
N GLN A 172 1.02 2.08 15.75
CA GLN A 172 0.41 0.85 16.28
C GLN A 172 1.31 -0.38 16.16
N VAL A 173 2.22 -0.40 15.18
CA VAL A 173 3.09 -1.54 14.89
C VAL A 173 4.38 -1.46 15.70
N PHE A 174 5.03 -0.30 15.70
CA PHE A 174 6.30 -0.09 16.39
C PHE A 174 6.12 0.34 17.84
N GLY A 175 4.97 0.91 18.19
CA GLY A 175 4.78 1.62 19.45
C GLY A 175 5.29 3.07 19.37
N LEU A 176 4.80 3.92 20.28
CA LEU A 176 5.23 5.32 20.39
C LEU A 176 6.48 5.48 21.28
N ASP A 177 6.82 4.44 22.02
CA ASP A 177 8.02 4.33 22.85
C ASP A 177 9.31 4.50 22.04
N VAL A 178 9.30 4.12 20.76
CA VAL A 178 10.43 4.33 19.84
C VAL A 178 10.76 5.81 19.62
N LEU A 179 9.77 6.71 19.79
CA LEU A 179 9.95 8.15 19.59
C LEU A 179 10.41 8.88 20.86
N VAL A 180 10.14 8.29 22.03
CA VAL A 180 10.60 8.80 23.32
C VAL A 180 11.98 8.19 23.53
N GLY A 181 13.01 8.84 22.99
CA GLY A 181 14.39 8.38 23.06
C GLY A 181 14.76 7.86 24.44
N GLY A 182 15.50 6.74 24.48
CA GLY A 182 15.89 6.07 25.71
C GLY A 182 16.67 6.99 26.65
N ASP A 183 15.96 7.60 27.60
CA ASP A 183 16.45 7.93 28.93
C ASP A 183 15.27 8.37 29.81
N SER A 184 14.69 7.39 30.52
CA SER A 184 14.08 7.52 31.86
C SER A 184 13.21 6.30 32.13
N GLY A 185 13.65 5.46 33.08
CA GLY A 185 12.76 4.51 33.73
C GLY A 185 11.59 5.27 34.32
N GLY A 186 10.37 5.02 33.82
CA GLY A 186 9.22 5.81 34.23
C GLY A 186 7.95 5.44 33.49
N CYS A 187 7.36 4.31 33.91
CA CYS A 187 5.93 3.99 33.85
C CYS A 187 5.02 4.95 33.01
N TRP A 188 4.79 4.60 31.74
CA TRP A 188 3.55 4.95 31.05
C TRP A 188 2.94 3.71 30.41
N LYS A 189 2.51 2.76 31.27
CA LYS A 189 1.44 1.83 30.90
C LYS A 189 0.13 2.61 30.88
N ARG A 190 -0.23 3.21 29.74
CA ARG A 190 -1.63 3.48 29.42
C ARG A 190 -1.95 2.97 28.03
N ASN A 191 -2.62 1.82 28.04
CA ASN A 191 -3.32 1.21 26.93
C ASN A 191 -4.29 2.24 26.32
N LEU A 192 -3.97 2.80 25.15
CA LEU A 192 -4.97 3.55 24.37
C LEU A 192 -5.61 2.70 23.27
N PHE A 193 -5.02 1.54 22.91
CA PHE A 193 -5.54 0.69 21.82
C PHE A 193 -5.26 -0.82 21.97
N SER A 194 -5.34 -1.38 23.19
CA SER A 194 -5.28 -2.84 23.36
C SER A 194 -6.69 -3.43 23.34
N VAL A 195 -7.17 -3.78 22.15
CA VAL A 195 -8.14 -4.88 22.02
C VAL A 195 -7.32 -6.15 22.21
N GLU A 196 -7.62 -6.87 23.29
CA GLU A 196 -7.00 -8.14 23.64
C GLU A 196 -7.00 -9.09 22.44
N SER A 197 -5.81 -9.42 21.95
CA SER A 197 -5.61 -10.61 21.13
C SER A 197 -4.37 -11.33 21.62
N GLY A 198 -4.59 -12.57 22.08
CA GLY A 198 -3.64 -13.38 22.84
C GLY A 198 -2.29 -13.56 22.15
N LYS A 199 -1.22 -13.33 22.90
CA LYS A 199 0.17 -13.59 22.50
C LYS A 199 0.49 -15.09 22.62
N PRO A 200 1.25 -15.69 21.68
CA PRO A 200 2.19 -16.74 22.03
C PRO A 200 3.53 -16.12 22.45
N LYS A 201 4.14 -16.70 23.49
CA LYS A 201 5.38 -16.24 24.13
C LYS A 201 6.59 -16.35 23.18
N ALA A 202 7.38 -15.29 23.07
CA ALA A 202 8.65 -15.30 22.37
C ALA A 202 9.75 -15.97 23.23
N VAL A 203 10.56 -16.80 22.57
CA VAL A 203 11.68 -17.57 23.13
C VAL A 203 12.82 -16.61 23.51
N GLY A 204 13.27 -16.66 24.76
CA GLY A 204 14.36 -15.84 25.28
C GLY A 204 15.72 -16.28 24.74
N ILE A 205 16.49 -15.33 24.21
CA ILE A 205 17.90 -15.51 23.85
C ILE A 205 18.72 -15.45 25.15
N ARG A 206 19.41 -16.55 25.47
CA ARG A 206 20.29 -16.69 26.64
C ARG A 206 21.58 -15.90 26.41
N GLU A 207 21.85 -14.91 27.26
CA GLU A 207 23.18 -14.28 27.36
C GLU A 207 24.21 -15.31 27.86
N LYS A 208 25.36 -15.36 27.18
CA LYS A 208 26.52 -16.16 27.59
C LYS A 208 27.25 -15.41 28.71
N LYS A 209 27.36 -16.02 29.90
CA LYS A 209 28.22 -15.53 30.98
C LYS A 209 29.69 -15.57 30.53
N CYS A 210 30.40 -14.45 30.67
CA CYS A 210 31.86 -14.45 30.75
C CYS A 210 32.28 -15.23 32.01
N LEU A 211 33.15 -16.21 31.84
CA LEU A 211 33.86 -16.87 32.92
C LEU A 211 35.03 -15.97 33.37
N GLN A 212 35.21 -15.87 34.69
CA GLN A 212 36.39 -15.30 35.33
C GLN A 212 37.59 -16.23 35.15
#